data_AF-A0A0K8UII0-F1
#
_entry.id   AF-A0A0K8UII0-F1
#
_cell.length_a   1.000
_cell.length_b   1.000
_cell.length_c   1.000
_cell.angle_alpha   90.00
_cell.angle_beta   90.00
_cell.angle_gamma   90.00
#
_symmetry.space_group_name_H-M   'P 1'
#
loop_
_entity.id
_entity.type
_entity.pdbx_description
1 polymer ?
#
loop_
_entity_poly.entity_id
_entity_poly.type
_entity_poly.pdbx_seq_one_letter_code
_entity_poly.pdbx_strand_id
1 'polypeptide(L)'
;YRKQNYENAIQMYTKAIEHVKDSPILYNNRALCYLKLRNSKRAIIDADYVINKLDEKNLRSWLYRAAAYLRLGDEKNYENSIKFAKKNNTKEISYITAFQEKLRTDF
;
A
#
# COMPACT_ATOMS: atom_id res chain seq x y z
N TYR A 1 14.46 14.83 10.91
CA TYR A 1 15.01 14.68 9.54
C TYR A 1 14.56 13.36 8.90
N ARG A 2 13.34 13.25 8.33
CA ARG A 2 12.84 11.99 7.72
C ARG A 2 12.17 12.12 6.35
N LYS A 3 12.11 13.32 5.77
CA LYS A 3 11.58 13.53 4.39
C LYS A 3 12.62 13.22 3.30
N GLN A 4 13.91 13.36 3.60
CA GLN A 4 14.98 13.32 2.59
C GLN A 4 15.31 11.91 2.05
N ASN A 5 14.82 10.82 2.67
CA ASN A 5 15.18 9.48 2.23
C ASN A 5 14.08 8.72 1.49
N TYR A 6 12.82 9.22 1.45
CA TYR A 6 11.76 8.52 0.72
C TYR A 6 11.89 8.65 -0.80
N GLU A 7 12.32 9.81 -1.30
CA GLU A 7 12.56 10.02 -2.73
C GLU A 7 13.73 9.16 -3.23
N ASN A 8 14.84 9.14 -2.49
CA ASN A 8 15.95 8.24 -2.77
C ASN A 8 15.53 6.76 -2.70
N ALA A 9 14.73 6.37 -1.70
CA ALA A 9 14.21 5.01 -1.61
C ALA A 9 13.34 4.65 -2.83
N ILE A 10 12.49 5.57 -3.30
CA ILE A 10 11.69 5.36 -4.52
C ILE A 10 12.59 5.13 -5.73
N GLN A 11 13.66 5.91 -5.90
CA GLN A 11 14.61 5.71 -6.99
C GLN A 11 15.29 4.33 -6.90
N MET A 12 15.73 3.93 -5.71
CA MET A 12 16.35 2.61 -5.49
C MET A 12 15.37 1.48 -5.76
N TYR A 13 14.13 1.56 -5.29
CA TYR A 13 13.10 0.57 -5.59
C TYR A 13 12.74 0.54 -7.07
N THR A 14 12.75 1.68 -7.76
CA THR A 14 12.47 1.74 -9.20
C THR A 14 13.56 1.00 -9.99
N LYS A 15 14.84 1.26 -9.70
CA LYS A 15 15.95 0.49 -10.29
C LYS A 15 15.87 -0.99 -9.94
N ALA A 16 15.56 -1.33 -8.68
CA ALA A 16 15.42 -2.72 -8.27
C ALA A 16 14.29 -3.44 -9.03
N ILE A 17 13.16 -2.76 -9.28
CA ILE A 17 12.03 -3.29 -10.05
C ILE A 17 12.40 -3.51 -11.52
N GLU A 18 13.27 -2.68 -12.12
CA GLU A 18 13.77 -2.90 -13.48
C GLU A 18 14.49 -4.25 -13.62
N HIS A 19 15.21 -4.66 -12.56
CA HIS A 19 15.91 -5.95 -12.50
C HIS A 19 15.02 -7.10 -12.00
N VAL A 20 14.13 -6.84 -11.04
CA VAL A 20 13.27 -7.84 -10.39
C VAL A 20 11.82 -7.38 -10.45
N LYS A 21 11.17 -7.65 -11.58
CA LYS A 21 9.81 -7.16 -11.89
C LYS A 21 8.70 -7.85 -11.11
N ASP A 22 8.98 -9.00 -10.53
CA ASP A 22 7.97 -9.89 -9.94
C ASP A 22 8.04 -9.98 -8.41
N SER A 23 8.57 -8.94 -7.75
CA SER A 23 8.69 -8.91 -6.29
C SER A 23 7.61 -8.03 -5.64
N PRO A 24 6.57 -8.60 -5.00
CA PRO A 24 5.56 -7.85 -4.25
C PRO A 24 6.17 -6.90 -3.21
N ILE A 25 7.29 -7.30 -2.62
CA ILE A 25 7.97 -6.55 -1.56
C ILE A 25 8.49 -5.21 -2.10
N LEU A 26 9.07 -5.18 -3.31
CA LEU A 26 9.61 -3.96 -3.89
C LEU A 26 8.51 -2.94 -4.19
N TYR A 27 7.41 -3.37 -4.81
CA TYR A 27 6.26 -2.49 -5.07
C TYR A 27 5.61 -2.03 -3.77
N ASN A 28 5.44 -2.90 -2.78
CA ASN A 28 4.87 -2.53 -1.49
C ASN A 28 5.72 -1.48 -0.74
N ASN A 29 7.04 -1.65 -0.73
CA ASN A 29 7.93 -0.69 -0.08
C ASN A 29 7.94 0.65 -0.83
N ARG A 30 7.86 0.65 -2.16
CA ARG A 30 7.72 1.85 -2.97
C ARG A 30 6.37 2.55 -2.75
N ALA A 31 5.27 1.79 -2.69
CA ALA A 31 3.94 2.29 -2.37
C ALA A 31 3.91 2.98 -0.99
N LEU A 32 4.54 2.38 0.02
CA LEU A 32 4.66 2.97 1.34
C LEU A 32 5.43 4.30 1.31
N CYS A 33 6.53 4.38 0.55
CA CYS A 33 7.26 5.64 0.37
C CYS A 33 6.37 6.71 -0.29
N TYR A 34 5.59 6.34 -1.32
CA TYR A 34 4.64 7.25 -1.94
C TYR A 34 3.57 7.74 -0.97
N LEU A 35 3.02 6.87 -0.10
CA LEU A 35 2.09 7.27 0.96
C LEU A 35 2.73 8.28 1.94
N LYS A 36 4.00 8.06 2.32
CA LYS A 36 4.72 8.99 3.20
C LYS A 36 4.98 10.35 2.54
N LEU A 37 5.17 10.38 1.23
CA LEU A 37 5.28 11.61 0.42
C LEU A 37 3.94 12.22 0.01
N ARG A 38 2.81 11.70 0.52
CA ARG A 38 1.44 12.11 0.13
C ARG A 38 1.10 11.92 -1.35
N ASN A 39 1.83 11.06 -2.05
CA ASN A 39 1.53 10.68 -3.43
C ASN A 39 0.63 9.44 -3.48
N SER A 40 -0.62 9.59 -3.03
CA SER A 40 -1.57 8.46 -2.94
C SER A 40 -1.84 7.78 -4.29
N LYS A 41 -1.88 8.54 -5.39
CA LYS A 41 -2.13 7.98 -6.72
C LYS A 41 -1.06 6.97 -7.15
N ARG A 42 0.22 7.29 -6.93
CA ARG A 42 1.31 6.34 -7.24
C ARG A 42 1.33 5.14 -6.30
N ALA A 43 0.96 5.33 -5.03
CA ALA A 43 0.82 4.21 -4.09
C ALA A 43 -0.27 3.22 -4.52
N ILE A 44 -1.39 3.72 -5.08
CA ILE A 44 -2.46 2.87 -5.63
C ILE A 44 -1.95 2.05 -6.80
N ILE A 45 -1.23 2.68 -7.75
CA ILE A 45 -0.68 1.98 -8.92
C ILE A 45 0.23 0.81 -8.50
N ASP A 46 1.14 1.04 -7.56
CA ASP A 46 2.03 -0.01 -7.08
C ASP A 46 1.26 -1.13 -6.34
N ALA A 47 0.28 -0.77 -5.51
CA ALA A 47 -0.56 -1.75 -4.82
C ALA A 47 -1.42 -2.57 -5.78
N ASP A 48 -2.04 -1.92 -6.79
CA ASP A 48 -2.85 -2.56 -7.81
C ASP A 48 -2.01 -3.49 -8.70
N TYR A 49 -0.75 -3.13 -8.98
CA TYR A 49 0.14 -4.02 -9.71
C TYR A 49 0.36 -5.33 -8.93
N VAL A 50 0.67 -5.24 -7.63
CA VAL A 50 0.84 -6.45 -6.81
C VAL A 50 -0.44 -7.28 -6.78
N ILE A 51 -1.58 -6.65 -6.49
CA ILE A 51 -2.88 -7.33 -6.37
C ILE A 51 -3.25 -8.03 -7.69
N ASN A 52 -3.06 -7.36 -8.83
CA ASN A 52 -3.54 -7.88 -10.11
C ASN A 52 -2.54 -8.81 -10.82
N LYS A 53 -1.24 -8.70 -10.53
CA LYS A 53 -0.19 -9.38 -11.33
C LYS A 53 0.69 -10.32 -10.54
N LEU A 54 0.85 -10.13 -9.23
CA LEU A 54 1.82 -10.90 -8.44
C LEU A 54 1.16 -11.74 -7.35
N ASP A 55 0.35 -11.12 -6.50
CA ASP A 55 -0.28 -11.75 -5.35
C ASP A 55 -1.58 -11.03 -4.99
N GLU A 56 -2.70 -11.58 -5.45
CA GLU A 56 -4.05 -11.06 -5.18
C GLU A 56 -4.39 -11.05 -3.69
N LYS A 57 -3.76 -11.91 -2.87
CA LYS A 57 -4.06 -12.01 -1.44
C LYS A 57 -3.13 -11.14 -0.59
N ASN A 58 -2.22 -10.39 -1.22
CA ASN A 58 -1.18 -9.66 -0.51
C ASN A 58 -1.77 -8.61 0.47
N LEU A 59 -1.63 -8.89 1.76
CA LEU A 59 -2.21 -8.06 2.81
C LEU A 59 -1.71 -6.61 2.74
N ARG A 60 -0.40 -6.40 2.57
CA ARG A 60 0.20 -5.05 2.59
C ARG A 60 -0.31 -4.21 1.43
N SER A 61 -0.43 -4.79 0.23
CA SER A 61 -0.95 -4.08 -0.94
C SER A 61 -2.38 -3.62 -0.73
N TRP A 62 -3.26 -4.47 -0.21
CA TRP A 62 -4.63 -4.07 0.13
C TRP A 62 -4.69 -2.97 1.19
N LEU A 63 -3.86 -3.03 2.22
CA LEU A 63 -3.79 -2.00 3.27
C LEU A 63 -3.24 -0.66 2.75
N TYR A 64 -2.21 -0.68 1.89
CA TYR A 64 -1.65 0.53 1.30
C TYR A 64 -2.60 1.17 0.29
N ARG A 65 -3.33 0.35 -0.47
CA ARG A 65 -4.42 0.79 -1.35
C ARG A 65 -5.53 1.46 -0.55
N ALA A 66 -5.98 0.83 0.54
CA ALA A 66 -6.95 1.43 1.47
C ALA A 66 -6.44 2.78 2.02
N ALA A 67 -5.22 2.83 2.51
CA ALA A 67 -4.60 4.05 3.02
C ALA A 67 -4.53 5.18 1.99
N ALA A 68 -4.25 4.83 0.74
CA ALA A 68 -4.20 5.80 -0.35
C ALA A 68 -5.59 6.36 -0.68
N TYR A 69 -6.61 5.49 -0.78
CA TYR A 69 -7.99 5.90 -1.07
C TYR A 69 -8.60 6.74 0.04
N LEU A 70 -8.37 6.38 1.31
CA LEU A 70 -8.82 7.20 2.44
C LEU A 70 -8.27 8.62 2.35
N ARG A 71 -6.99 8.76 2.01
CA ARG A 71 -6.36 10.09 1.86
C ARG A 71 -6.89 10.87 0.65
N LEU A 72 -7.39 10.18 -0.37
CA LEU A 72 -8.02 10.81 -1.53
C LEU A 72 -9.51 11.14 -1.27
N GLY A 73 -10.07 10.76 -0.11
CA GLY A 73 -11.50 10.92 0.19
C GLY A 73 -12.41 9.92 -0.54
N ASP A 74 -11.83 8.86 -1.13
CA ASP A 74 -12.60 7.83 -1.83
C ASP A 74 -12.95 6.70 -0.87
N GLU A 75 -14.03 6.91 -0.13
CA GLU A 75 -14.49 5.99 0.92
C GLU A 75 -14.94 4.63 0.34
N LYS A 76 -15.57 4.64 -0.84
CA LYS A 76 -16.03 3.42 -1.51
C LYS A 76 -14.88 2.47 -1.82
N ASN A 77 -13.79 2.98 -2.41
CA ASN A 77 -12.64 2.14 -2.73
C ASN A 77 -11.81 1.77 -1.50
N TYR A 78 -11.81 2.62 -0.48
CA TYR A 78 -11.24 2.31 0.83
C TYR A 78 -11.95 1.10 1.48
N GLU A 79 -13.28 1.14 1.61
CA GLU A 79 -14.07 0.06 2.21
C GLU A 79 -13.91 -1.26 1.46
N ASN A 80 -13.95 -1.20 0.12
CA ASN A 80 -13.70 -2.37 -0.71
C ASN A 80 -12.33 -2.98 -0.42
N SER A 81 -11.28 -2.16 -0.35
CA SER A 81 -9.92 -2.63 -0.08
C SER A 81 -9.79 -3.30 1.29
N ILE A 82 -10.42 -2.74 2.34
CA ILE A 82 -10.45 -3.35 3.68
C ILE A 82 -11.24 -4.65 3.68
N LYS A 83 -12.38 -4.70 2.99
CA LYS A 83 -13.21 -5.91 2.87
C LYS A 83 -12.42 -7.05 2.23
N PHE A 84 -11.72 -6.80 1.13
CA PHE A 84 -10.86 -7.80 0.48
C PHE A 84 -9.67 -8.20 1.35
N ALA A 85 -9.02 -7.24 2.04
CA ALA A 85 -7.95 -7.55 2.98
C ALA A 85 -8.41 -8.56 4.06
N LYS A 86 -9.57 -8.30 4.70
CA LYS A 86 -10.13 -9.17 5.74
C LYS A 86 -10.58 -10.52 5.20
N LYS A 87 -11.23 -10.54 4.03
CA LYS A 87 -11.71 -11.78 3.39
C LYS A 87 -10.55 -12.71 3.01
N ASN A 88 -9.46 -12.16 2.49
CA ASN A 88 -8.32 -12.94 2.01
C ASN A 88 -7.32 -13.30 3.12
N ASN A 89 -7.33 -12.58 4.25
CA ASN A 89 -6.38 -12.75 5.35
C ASN A 89 -7.10 -12.89 6.70
N THR A 90 -7.89 -13.96 6.84
CA THR A 90 -8.75 -14.17 8.02
C THR A 90 -8.01 -14.31 9.35
N LYS A 91 -6.74 -14.76 9.31
CA LYS A 91 -5.87 -14.87 10.50
C LYS A 91 -5.33 -13.53 10.99
N GLU A 92 -5.33 -12.51 10.13
CA GLU A 92 -4.73 -11.19 10.38
C GLU A 92 -5.80 -10.10 10.62
N ILE A 93 -7.05 -10.48 10.90
CA ILE A 93 -8.16 -9.54 11.09
C ILE A 93 -7.88 -8.54 12.23
N SER A 94 -7.25 -9.00 13.31
CA SER A 94 -6.84 -8.15 14.44
C SER A 94 -5.86 -7.07 13.98
N TYR A 95 -4.83 -7.45 13.21
CA TYR A 95 -3.86 -6.53 12.63
C TYR A 95 -4.51 -5.54 11.66
N ILE A 96 -5.41 -6.00 10.79
CA ILE A 96 -6.13 -5.14 9.84
C ILE A 96 -6.99 -4.10 10.58
N THR A 97 -7.63 -4.51 11.68
CA THR A 97 -8.49 -3.63 12.48
C THR A 97 -7.67 -2.58 13.22
N ALA A 98 -6.56 -2.98 13.85
CA ALA A 98 -5.63 -2.05 14.47
C ALA A 98 -5.02 -1.06 13.46
N PHE A 99 -4.71 -1.53 12.24
CA PHE A 99 -4.27 -0.66 11.15
C PHE A 99 -5.36 0.34 10.77
N GLN A 100 -6.61 -0.12 10.63
CA GLN A 100 -7.76 0.72 10.28
C GLN A 100 -8.02 1.82 11.32
N GLU A 101 -7.94 1.51 12.61
CA GLU A 101 -8.08 2.48 13.70
C GLU A 101 -6.96 3.52 13.65
N LYS A 102 -5.71 3.07 13.54
CA LYS A 102 -4.54 3.95 13.44
C LYS A 102 -4.63 4.88 12.23
N LEU A 103 -5.11 4.35 11.10
CA LEU A 103 -5.23 5.11 9.88
C LEU A 103 -6.21 6.27 10.04
N ARG A 104 -7.29 6.08 10.80
CA ARG A 104 -8.28 7.14 11.09
C ARG A 104 -7.79 8.18 12.09
N THR A 105 -6.81 7.85 12.94
CA THR A 105 -6.22 8.79 13.90
C THR A 105 -5.04 9.60 13.34
N ASP A 106 -4.36 9.07 12.32
CA ASP A 106 -3.19 9.72 11.68
C ASP A 106 -3.59 10.80 10.64
N PHE A 107 -4.90 11.02 10.40
CA PHE A 107 -5.48 12.00 9.47
C PHE A 107 -6.50 12.89 10.16
#